data_AF-A0A1Y2TUQ0-F1
#
_entry.id   AF-A0A1Y2TUQ0-F1
#
_cell.length_a   1.000
_cell.length_b   1.000
_cell.length_c   1.000
_cell.angle_alpha   90.00
_cell.angle_beta   90.00
_cell.angle_gamma   90.00
#
_symmetry.space_group_name_H-M   'P 1'
#
loop_
_entity.id
_entity.type
_entity.pdbx_description
1 polymer ?
#
loop_
_entity_poly.entity_id
_entity_poly.type
_entity_poly.pdbx_seq_one_letter_code
_entity_poly.pdbx_strand_id
1 'polypeptide(L)'
;MALVDYSSSDSESAVEEAPSASAKRRKTSHDKPSDESALPPLPAAFHDLYASTVRVSTNDDPALHQGRKRVNPHKAGNWPSHLYVEWHPTLSQRKILTSLLSALQPALSPFSVDLTSFLVSDLGAPQPLHISLSRPIVLSTSQKDGFLEELVSRIKTSGVAPFDLSPRGLEWHRTQESARSFLVLRVASAVSSLPSVATGAPGRGVENGGPDTPPVGHNAVNTEKHKNASTGLDQQPQEQQQNPQLTNLLQRCNALVKEYQQPPLYAFKANNGDDAFHISIAWSFAPPTPDVKQRTDEVFTRHSSGTTRDQILGLRMHVDGIKAKIGNVVTHVPLPVRKKTG
;
A
#
# COMPACT_ATOMS: atom_id res chain seq x y z
N MET A 1 49.37 -12.63 6.22
CA MET A 1 48.75 -11.99 7.39
C MET A 1 49.74 -10.95 7.90
N ALA A 2 49.42 -9.67 7.75
CA ALA A 2 50.23 -8.58 8.27
C ALA A 2 49.55 -8.07 9.54
N LEU A 3 50.19 -8.32 10.69
CA LEU A 3 49.86 -7.69 11.96
C LEU A 3 50.26 -6.22 11.87
N VAL A 4 49.32 -5.33 12.14
CA VAL A 4 49.62 -3.90 12.31
C VAL A 4 49.23 -3.55 13.74
N ASP A 5 50.25 -3.39 14.57
CA ASP A 5 50.16 -2.85 15.92
C ASP A 5 49.91 -1.35 15.85
N TYR A 6 48.90 -0.86 16.59
CA TYR A 6 48.84 0.53 16.98
C TYR A 6 48.69 0.66 18.49
N SER A 7 49.72 1.29 19.05
CA SER A 7 49.91 1.62 20.46
C SER A 7 48.77 2.44 21.04
N SER A 8 48.43 2.09 22.27
CA SER A 8 47.69 2.88 23.24
C SER A 8 48.65 3.76 24.03
N SER A 9 48.40 5.07 24.10
CA SER A 9 48.95 5.99 25.11
C SER A 9 48.09 7.25 25.10
N ASP A 10 47.20 7.46 26.06
CA ASP A 10 47.37 7.91 27.45
C ASP A 10 47.40 9.44 27.59
N SER A 11 46.72 9.90 28.64
CA SER A 11 46.07 11.19 28.79
C SER A 11 46.98 12.26 29.38
N GLU A 12 46.92 13.50 28.88
CA GLU A 12 47.49 14.67 29.55
C GLU A 12 46.45 15.82 29.53
N SER A 13 46.19 16.39 30.70
CA SER A 13 45.20 17.46 30.95
C SER A 13 45.92 18.78 31.25
N ALA A 14 45.45 19.92 30.72
CA ALA A 14 45.62 21.25 31.34
C ALA A 14 44.76 22.34 30.63
N VAL A 15 44.49 23.41 31.37
CA VAL A 15 43.39 24.39 31.33
C VAL A 15 43.78 25.77 30.73
N GLU A 16 42.74 26.50 30.29
CA GLU A 16 42.56 27.99 30.15
C GLU A 16 43.38 28.74 29.07
N GLU A 17 42.88 29.73 28.31
CA GLU A 17 42.17 30.97 28.68
C GLU A 17 41.50 31.65 27.43
N ALA A 18 40.51 32.55 27.62
CA ALA A 18 39.73 33.27 26.57
C ALA A 18 40.33 34.66 26.18
N PRO A 19 39.82 35.39 25.14
CA PRO A 19 38.75 36.38 25.39
C PRO A 19 37.78 36.80 24.24
N SER A 20 36.59 37.24 24.69
CA SER A 20 35.67 38.36 24.30
C SER A 20 34.99 38.56 22.92
N ALA A 21 33.65 38.40 22.96
CA ALA A 21 32.56 39.39 22.74
C ALA A 21 32.22 39.98 21.35
N SER A 22 30.97 39.73 20.88
CA SER A 22 29.96 40.79 20.62
C SER A 22 28.50 40.29 20.40
N ALA A 23 27.59 40.93 21.15
CA ALA A 23 26.20 41.33 20.84
C ALA A 23 25.07 40.32 20.49
N LYS A 24 24.32 39.99 21.56
CA LYS A 24 22.88 39.73 21.71
C LYS A 24 21.91 40.05 20.54
N ARG A 25 21.10 39.06 20.15
CA ARG A 25 19.68 39.22 19.77
C ARG A 25 18.81 38.22 20.55
N ARG A 26 18.01 38.71 21.48
CA ARG A 26 16.94 37.97 22.18
C ARG A 26 15.70 37.89 21.30
N LYS A 27 15.07 36.72 21.18
CA LYS A 27 13.62 36.64 20.95
C LYS A 27 13.01 35.37 21.58
N THR A 28 12.39 35.63 22.73
CA THR A 28 11.17 35.02 23.31
C THR A 28 11.05 33.50 23.40
N SER A 29 11.23 33.05 24.64
CA SER A 29 10.70 31.84 25.25
C SER A 29 9.19 31.68 25.06
N HIS A 30 8.79 30.54 24.49
CA HIS A 30 7.55 29.89 24.88
C HIS A 30 7.87 28.46 25.31
N ASP A 31 7.51 28.22 26.56
CA ASP A 31 7.72 27.04 27.37
C ASP A 31 6.56 26.07 27.12
N LYS A 32 6.87 24.83 26.74
CA LYS A 32 6.08 23.59 26.98
C LYS A 32 6.83 22.37 26.42
N PRO A 33 6.59 21.18 27.00
CA PRO A 33 7.65 20.34 27.54
C PRO A 33 8.31 19.42 26.52
N SER A 34 9.54 19.03 26.86
CA SER A 34 10.37 18.02 26.24
C SER A 34 9.65 16.69 26.05
N ASP A 35 9.34 16.35 24.80
CA ASP A 35 9.09 14.97 24.39
C ASP A 35 10.45 14.37 23.99
N GLU A 36 10.92 13.41 24.79
CA GLU A 36 12.14 12.65 24.51
C GLU A 36 11.97 11.89 23.17
N SER A 37 12.94 12.05 22.27
CA SER A 37 13.26 11.15 21.14
C SER A 37 12.53 11.28 19.78
N ALA A 38 12.09 12.48 19.37
CA ALA A 38 11.74 12.69 17.96
C ALA A 38 13.01 12.85 17.08
N LEU A 39 13.83 11.80 16.99
CA LEU A 39 14.81 11.69 15.91
C LEU A 39 14.07 11.84 14.56
N PRO A 40 14.63 12.58 13.58
CA PRO A 40 14.01 12.65 12.27
C PRO A 40 13.86 11.24 11.69
N PRO A 41 12.75 10.93 11.00
CA PRO A 41 12.58 9.62 10.41
C PRO A 41 13.75 9.32 9.48
N LEU A 42 14.23 8.08 9.50
CA LEU A 42 15.31 7.65 8.62
C LEU A 42 14.96 7.99 7.17
N PRO A 43 15.91 8.52 6.37
CA PRO A 43 15.66 8.79 4.97
C PRO A 43 15.14 7.54 4.27
N ALA A 44 14.09 7.65 3.44
CA ALA A 44 13.50 6.49 2.77
C ALA A 44 14.53 5.67 1.97
N ALA A 45 15.56 6.34 1.41
CA ALA A 45 16.66 5.71 0.70
C ALA A 45 17.54 4.80 1.59
N PHE A 46 17.57 5.02 2.91
CA PHE A 46 18.32 4.17 3.85
C PHE A 46 17.72 2.76 3.91
N HIS A 47 16.40 2.64 3.84
CA HIS A 47 15.72 1.34 3.83
C HIS A 47 16.02 0.56 2.54
N ASP A 48 16.19 1.24 1.42
CA ASP A 48 16.49 0.60 0.12
C ASP A 48 17.85 -0.11 0.11
N LEU A 49 18.83 0.40 0.87
CA LEU A 49 20.18 -0.18 0.96
C LEU A 49 20.20 -1.56 1.61
N TYR A 50 19.24 -1.84 2.51
CA TYR A 50 19.15 -3.10 3.25
C TYR A 50 17.93 -3.94 2.86
N ALA A 51 17.15 -3.50 1.87
CA ALA A 51 15.97 -4.23 1.37
C ALA A 51 16.34 -5.52 0.63
N SER A 52 17.60 -5.70 0.23
CA SER A 52 18.12 -6.94 -0.31
C SER A 52 19.08 -7.63 0.66
N THR A 53 18.85 -8.91 0.91
CA THR A 53 19.76 -9.74 1.69
C THR A 53 21.06 -9.94 0.92
N VAL A 54 22.19 -9.58 1.52
CA VAL A 54 23.52 -9.95 1.01
C VAL A 54 23.64 -11.48 1.02
N ARG A 55 24.00 -12.08 -0.11
CA ARG A 55 24.12 -13.55 -0.23
C ARG A 55 25.28 -14.03 0.63
N VAL A 56 25.02 -15.00 1.50
CA VAL A 56 26.05 -15.73 2.26
C VAL A 56 26.57 -16.94 1.46
N SER A 57 25.81 -17.45 0.47
CA SER A 57 26.25 -18.57 -0.37
C SER A 57 25.66 -18.53 -1.80
N THR A 58 26.30 -19.27 -2.71
CA THR A 58 25.90 -19.49 -4.11
C THR A 58 25.00 -20.72 -4.30
N ASN A 59 24.84 -21.56 -3.28
CA ASN A 59 24.01 -22.76 -3.31
C ASN A 59 22.62 -22.49 -2.73
N ASP A 60 21.58 -23.00 -3.40
CA ASP A 60 20.19 -22.86 -2.97
C ASP A 60 19.86 -23.94 -1.93
N ASP A 61 19.68 -23.54 -0.67
CA ASP A 61 19.22 -24.42 0.40
C ASP A 61 17.75 -24.08 0.72
N PRO A 62 16.80 -24.97 0.39
CA PRO A 62 15.38 -24.79 0.71
C PRO A 62 15.09 -24.61 2.21
N ALA A 63 15.94 -25.15 3.11
CA ALA A 63 15.80 -24.99 4.55
C ALA A 63 16.08 -23.54 5.00
N LEU A 64 17.02 -22.84 4.33
CA LEU A 64 17.33 -21.42 4.56
C LEU A 64 16.28 -20.45 3.99
N HIS A 65 15.27 -20.97 3.30
CA HIS A 65 14.25 -20.17 2.63
C HIS A 65 12.83 -20.49 3.09
N GLN A 66 12.67 -21.06 4.29
CA GLN A 66 11.37 -21.49 4.83
C GLN A 66 10.61 -22.39 3.85
N GLY A 67 11.31 -23.25 3.10
CA GLY A 67 10.73 -24.10 2.06
C GLY A 67 10.40 -23.39 0.73
N ARG A 68 10.82 -22.14 0.52
CA ARG A 68 10.71 -21.50 -0.82
C ARG A 68 11.74 -22.17 -1.74
N LYS A 69 11.26 -23.02 -2.64
CA LYS A 69 12.06 -23.50 -3.77
C LYS A 69 12.19 -22.37 -4.78
N ARG A 70 13.42 -21.94 -5.11
CA ARG A 70 13.59 -20.92 -6.15
C ARG A 70 13.14 -21.51 -7.48
N VAL A 71 12.11 -20.91 -8.06
CA VAL A 71 11.59 -21.32 -9.38
C VAL A 71 12.60 -20.99 -10.49
N ASN A 72 13.50 -20.03 -10.27
CA ASN A 72 14.56 -19.65 -11.20
C ASN A 72 15.95 -19.73 -10.52
N PRO A 73 16.77 -20.73 -10.87
CA PRO A 73 18.21 -20.73 -10.53
C PRO A 73 18.87 -19.46 -11.05
N HIS A 74 19.81 -18.88 -10.29
CA HIS A 74 20.53 -17.69 -10.75
C HIS A 74 21.42 -18.04 -11.94
N LYS A 75 20.94 -17.74 -13.14
CA LYS A 75 21.76 -17.73 -14.36
C LYS A 75 22.38 -16.35 -14.48
N ALA A 76 23.70 -16.28 -14.61
CA ALA A 76 24.38 -15.02 -14.90
C ALA A 76 23.70 -14.37 -16.12
N GLY A 77 23.32 -13.11 -16.00
CA GLY A 77 22.53 -12.42 -17.03
C GLY A 77 21.04 -12.25 -16.72
N ASN A 78 20.48 -12.97 -15.73
CA ASN A 78 19.08 -12.86 -15.32
C ASN A 78 18.93 -12.07 -14.01
N TRP A 79 18.01 -11.11 -14.02
CA TRP A 79 17.75 -10.17 -12.93
C TRP A 79 16.30 -10.33 -12.46
N PRO A 80 16.06 -11.16 -11.42
CA PRO A 80 14.75 -11.26 -10.80
C PRO A 80 14.29 -9.88 -10.32
N SER A 81 13.12 -9.45 -10.76
CA SER A 81 12.64 -8.10 -10.55
C SER A 81 11.17 -8.09 -10.10
N HIS A 82 10.77 -7.03 -9.40
CA HIS A 82 9.42 -6.86 -8.86
C HIS A 82 9.10 -5.37 -8.67
N LEU A 83 7.91 -4.97 -9.13
CA LEU A 83 7.37 -3.63 -8.94
C LEU A 83 6.30 -3.65 -7.86
N TYR A 84 6.39 -2.74 -6.89
CA TYR A 84 5.47 -2.69 -5.77
C TYR A 84 5.36 -1.30 -5.15
N VAL A 85 4.28 -1.05 -4.42
CA VAL A 85 4.18 0.06 -3.45
C VAL A 85 4.61 -0.48 -2.10
N GLU A 86 5.48 0.23 -1.39
CA GLU A 86 5.99 -0.16 -0.08
C GLU A 86 5.27 0.57 1.05
N TRP A 87 5.01 -0.14 2.14
CA TRP A 87 4.44 0.43 3.35
C TRP A 87 5.32 0.08 4.54
N HIS A 88 5.67 1.09 5.33
CA HIS A 88 6.31 0.92 6.62
C HIS A 88 5.27 1.18 7.72
N PRO A 89 4.59 0.14 8.26
CA PRO A 89 3.70 0.33 9.39
C PRO A 89 4.43 1.01 10.55
N THR A 90 3.86 2.11 11.05
CA THR A 90 4.37 2.76 12.27
C THR A 90 4.26 1.82 13.46
N LEU A 91 4.90 2.15 14.57
CA LEU A 91 4.83 1.33 15.79
C LEU A 91 3.37 1.06 16.21
N SER A 92 2.51 2.08 16.20
CA SER A 92 1.09 1.95 16.55
C SER A 92 0.32 1.10 15.55
N GLN A 93 0.55 1.32 14.25
CA GLN A 93 -0.10 0.50 13.20
C GLN A 93 0.32 -0.96 13.30
N ARG A 94 1.61 -1.22 13.56
CA ARG A 94 2.14 -2.58 13.76
C ARG A 94 1.54 -3.25 14.98
N LYS A 95 1.41 -2.56 16.11
CA LYS A 95 0.74 -3.08 17.32
C LYS A 95 -0.69 -3.53 17.03
N ILE A 96 -1.44 -2.76 16.24
CA ILE A 96 -2.81 -3.11 15.83
C ILE A 96 -2.79 -4.40 14.99
N LEU A 97 -1.92 -4.48 13.98
CA LEU A 97 -1.77 -5.67 13.13
C LEU A 97 -1.33 -6.90 13.92
N THR A 98 -0.36 -6.75 14.84
CA THR A 98 0.10 -7.83 15.72
C THR A 98 -1.04 -8.31 16.62
N SER A 99 -1.83 -7.40 17.19
CA SER A 99 -2.97 -7.77 18.04
C SER A 99 -4.01 -8.59 17.28
N LEU A 100 -4.28 -8.25 16.01
CA LEU A 100 -5.12 -9.06 15.13
C LEU A 100 -4.55 -10.47 14.93
N LEU A 101 -3.26 -10.59 14.57
CA LEU A 101 -2.63 -11.89 14.35
C LEU A 101 -2.60 -12.74 15.64
N SER A 102 -2.32 -12.12 16.79
CA SER A 102 -2.34 -12.79 18.10
C SER A 102 -3.73 -13.28 18.50
N ALA A 103 -4.80 -12.59 18.10
CA ALA A 103 -6.17 -13.05 18.31
C ALA A 103 -6.56 -14.19 17.35
N LEU A 104 -6.06 -14.16 16.11
CA LEU A 104 -6.34 -15.17 15.09
C LEU A 104 -5.60 -16.49 15.34
N GLN A 105 -4.33 -16.44 15.75
CA GLN A 105 -3.51 -17.63 15.95
C GLN A 105 -4.18 -18.74 16.80
N PRO A 106 -4.64 -18.48 18.05
CA PRO A 106 -5.31 -19.49 18.86
C PRO A 106 -6.69 -19.86 18.30
N ALA A 107 -7.39 -18.91 17.67
CA ALA A 107 -8.71 -19.15 17.09
C ALA A 107 -8.65 -20.09 15.88
N LEU A 108 -7.53 -20.11 15.16
CA LEU A 108 -7.31 -20.91 13.96
C LEU A 108 -6.53 -22.21 14.21
N SER A 109 -5.91 -22.35 15.39
CA SER A 109 -5.19 -23.56 15.80
C SER A 109 -6.01 -24.86 15.70
N PRO A 110 -7.32 -24.90 16.02
CA PRO A 110 -8.14 -26.11 15.83
C PRO A 110 -8.23 -26.60 14.38
N PHE A 111 -7.97 -25.71 13.41
CA PHE A 111 -7.98 -26.02 11.99
C PHE A 111 -6.58 -26.33 11.44
N SER A 112 -5.59 -26.53 12.31
CA SER A 112 -4.18 -26.74 11.94
C SER A 112 -3.59 -25.61 11.08
N VAL A 113 -4.08 -24.39 11.26
CA VAL A 113 -3.55 -23.19 10.61
C VAL A 113 -2.55 -22.51 11.54
N ASP A 114 -1.28 -22.53 11.15
CA ASP A 114 -0.21 -21.80 11.82
C ASP A 114 0.14 -20.54 11.01
N LEU A 115 0.02 -19.35 11.61
CA LEU A 115 0.30 -18.07 10.94
C LEU A 115 1.76 -17.65 11.15
N THR A 116 2.47 -17.49 10.05
CA THR A 116 3.78 -16.83 10.03
C THR A 116 3.59 -15.36 9.65
N SER A 117 3.95 -14.45 10.54
CA SER A 117 3.80 -13.00 10.36
C SER A 117 4.80 -12.40 9.34
N PHE A 118 4.39 -11.36 8.62
CA PHE A 118 5.29 -10.48 7.84
C PHE A 118 5.65 -9.18 8.56
N LEU A 119 5.25 -9.01 9.82
CA LEU A 119 5.45 -7.76 10.55
C LEU A 119 6.84 -7.68 11.19
N VAL A 120 7.50 -8.79 11.47
CA VAL A 120 8.81 -8.79 12.12
C VAL A 120 9.69 -9.85 11.50
N SER A 121 10.98 -9.59 11.42
CA SER A 121 11.97 -10.61 11.06
C SER A 121 12.17 -11.60 12.21
N ASP A 122 12.86 -12.70 11.94
CA ASP A 122 13.25 -13.68 12.96
C ASP A 122 14.12 -13.07 14.07
N LEU A 123 14.76 -11.93 13.80
CA LEU A 123 15.56 -11.15 14.77
C LEU A 123 14.74 -10.03 15.45
N GLY A 124 13.42 -9.99 15.25
CA GLY A 124 12.53 -8.99 15.83
C GLY A 124 12.54 -7.62 15.15
N ALA A 125 13.23 -7.46 14.02
CA ALA A 125 13.28 -6.19 13.31
C ALA A 125 11.96 -5.92 12.56
N PRO A 126 11.40 -4.69 12.63
CA PRO A 126 10.21 -4.32 11.86
C PRO A 126 10.41 -4.54 10.35
N GLN A 127 9.47 -5.23 9.71
CA GLN A 127 9.51 -5.43 8.26
C GLN A 127 8.52 -4.50 7.52
N PRO A 128 8.89 -4.02 6.32
CA PRO A 128 7.95 -3.36 5.42
C PRO A 128 6.98 -4.37 4.82
N LEU A 129 5.79 -3.88 4.50
CA LEU A 129 4.77 -4.59 3.75
C LEU A 129 4.65 -3.98 2.36
N HIS A 130 3.93 -4.61 1.44
CA HIS A 130 3.81 -4.08 0.08
C HIS A 130 2.50 -4.45 -0.62
N ILE A 131 2.17 -3.67 -1.66
CA ILE A 131 1.15 -3.96 -2.67
C ILE A 131 1.86 -4.22 -3.99
N SER A 132 1.65 -5.38 -4.60
CA SER A 132 2.30 -5.72 -5.86
C SER A 132 1.69 -4.96 -7.05
N LEU A 133 2.55 -4.44 -7.93
CA LEU A 133 2.19 -3.85 -9.23
C LEU A 133 2.73 -4.68 -10.41
N SER A 134 3.52 -5.71 -10.13
CA SER A 134 3.89 -6.76 -11.09
C SER A 134 3.89 -8.13 -10.41
N ARG A 135 3.83 -9.20 -11.22
CA ARG A 135 4.33 -10.52 -10.78
C ARG A 135 5.85 -10.45 -10.59
N PRO A 136 6.49 -11.44 -9.95
CA PRO A 136 7.92 -11.64 -10.12
C PRO A 136 8.24 -11.80 -11.61
N ILE A 137 9.13 -10.95 -12.12
CA ILE A 137 9.57 -10.95 -13.53
C ILE A 137 11.08 -11.20 -13.59
N VAL A 138 11.61 -11.54 -14.78
CA VAL A 138 13.05 -11.74 -14.97
C VAL A 138 13.51 -10.91 -16.16
N LEU A 139 14.37 -9.93 -15.89
CA LEU A 139 14.98 -9.07 -16.91
C LEU A 139 16.36 -9.61 -17.27
N SER A 140 16.78 -9.46 -18.53
CA SER A 140 18.18 -9.71 -18.91
C SER A 140 19.09 -8.55 -18.51
N THR A 141 20.41 -8.76 -18.52
CA THR A 141 21.39 -7.66 -18.34
C THR A 141 21.21 -6.54 -19.36
N SER A 142 20.86 -6.86 -20.60
CA SER A 142 20.62 -5.84 -21.64
C SER A 142 19.30 -5.08 -21.46
N GLN A 143 18.35 -5.63 -20.70
CA GLN A 143 17.03 -5.04 -20.49
C GLN A 143 16.95 -4.18 -19.23
N LYS A 144 17.73 -4.50 -18.18
CA LYS A 144 17.50 -3.98 -16.82
C LYS A 144 17.50 -2.45 -16.71
N ASP A 145 18.43 -1.78 -17.42
CA ASP A 145 18.62 -0.34 -17.30
C ASP A 145 17.56 0.42 -18.09
N GLY A 146 17.31 0.00 -19.34
CA GLY A 146 16.23 0.55 -20.17
C GLY A 146 14.85 0.38 -19.51
N PHE A 147 14.60 -0.79 -18.91
CA PHE A 147 13.36 -1.03 -18.17
C PHE A 147 13.16 -0.03 -17.03
N LEU A 148 14.21 0.23 -16.25
CA LEU A 148 14.15 1.17 -15.14
C LEU A 148 13.96 2.61 -15.62
N GLU A 149 14.68 3.03 -16.65
CA GLU A 149 14.55 4.37 -17.25
C GLU A 149 13.12 4.62 -17.76
N GLU A 150 12.55 3.66 -18.48
CA GLU A 150 11.17 3.74 -18.96
C GLU A 150 10.16 3.74 -17.83
N LEU A 151 10.36 2.92 -16.79
CA LEU A 151 9.52 2.93 -15.60
C LEU A 151 9.52 4.32 -14.96
N VAL A 152 10.70 4.89 -14.73
CA VAL A 152 10.85 6.23 -14.15
C VAL A 152 10.12 7.27 -15.00
N SER A 153 10.29 7.22 -16.32
CA SER A 153 9.60 8.14 -17.25
C SER A 153 8.06 8.00 -17.17
N ARG A 154 7.55 6.77 -17.22
CA ARG A 154 6.09 6.48 -17.20
C ARG A 154 5.41 6.87 -15.89
N ILE A 155 6.12 6.75 -14.76
CA ILE A 155 5.60 7.10 -13.44
C ILE A 155 5.62 8.62 -13.25
N LYS A 156 6.71 9.30 -13.63
CA LYS A 156 6.80 10.77 -13.55
C LYS A 156 5.76 11.46 -14.42
N THR A 157 5.45 10.90 -15.59
CA THR A 157 4.44 11.42 -16.52
C THR A 157 3.04 10.84 -16.28
N SER A 158 2.82 10.14 -15.16
CA SER A 158 1.55 9.44 -14.93
C SER A 158 0.37 10.36 -14.62
N GLY A 159 0.63 11.56 -14.10
CA GLY A 159 -0.39 12.44 -13.54
C GLY A 159 -0.94 11.97 -12.19
N VAL A 160 -0.45 10.84 -11.65
CA VAL A 160 -0.84 10.31 -10.34
C VAL A 160 -0.04 11.03 -9.27
N ALA A 161 -0.68 11.93 -8.53
CA ALA A 161 -0.09 12.56 -7.36
C ALA A 161 -0.01 11.57 -6.18
N PRO A 162 0.85 11.81 -5.17
CA PRO A 162 0.81 11.08 -3.92
C PRO A 162 -0.60 10.99 -3.33
N PHE A 163 -0.95 9.84 -2.76
CA PHE A 163 -2.30 9.53 -2.31
C PHE A 163 -2.28 8.60 -1.10
N ASP A 164 -3.42 8.51 -0.41
CA ASP A 164 -3.57 7.64 0.75
C ASP A 164 -4.50 6.46 0.44
N LEU A 165 -4.17 5.31 1.00
CA LEU A 165 -5.01 4.12 0.96
C LEU A 165 -5.38 3.69 2.38
N SER A 166 -6.38 2.82 2.49
CA SER A 166 -6.80 2.23 3.75
C SER A 166 -7.29 0.81 3.58
N PRO A 167 -7.12 -0.06 4.60
CA PRO A 167 -7.74 -1.37 4.59
C PRO A 167 -9.27 -1.27 4.51
N ARG A 168 -9.88 -2.10 3.68
CA ARG A 168 -11.35 -2.24 3.54
C ARG A 168 -11.87 -3.58 4.03
N GLY A 169 -11.00 -4.56 4.21
CA GLY A 169 -11.37 -5.91 4.60
C GLY A 169 -10.16 -6.82 4.78
N LEU A 170 -10.44 -8.00 5.34
CA LEU A 170 -9.48 -9.06 5.60
C LEU A 170 -9.92 -10.29 4.78
N GLU A 171 -8.99 -10.91 4.06
CA GLU A 171 -9.29 -12.05 3.19
C GLU A 171 -8.14 -13.06 3.17
N TRP A 172 -8.45 -14.28 2.77
CA TRP A 172 -7.46 -15.32 2.47
C TRP A 172 -7.21 -15.44 0.96
N HIS A 173 -5.95 -15.32 0.55
CA HIS A 173 -5.53 -15.55 -0.83
C HIS A 173 -4.61 -16.79 -0.92
N ARG A 174 -5.01 -17.82 -1.66
CA ARG A 174 -4.19 -19.01 -1.90
C ARG A 174 -3.52 -18.90 -3.27
N THR A 175 -2.21 -19.09 -3.31
CA THR A 175 -1.47 -19.21 -4.58
C THR A 175 -1.11 -20.66 -4.85
N GLN A 176 -1.37 -21.14 -6.08
CA GLN A 176 -0.99 -22.49 -6.48
C GLN A 176 0.54 -22.63 -6.56
N GLU A 177 1.24 -21.58 -6.99
CA GLU A 177 2.67 -21.60 -7.25
C GLU A 177 3.52 -21.85 -6.00
N SER A 178 3.13 -21.26 -4.86
CA SER A 178 3.88 -21.44 -3.61
C SER A 178 3.27 -22.46 -2.66
N ALA A 179 2.07 -22.98 -2.97
CA ALA A 179 1.26 -23.73 -2.03
C ALA A 179 1.19 -23.03 -0.65
N ARG A 180 0.98 -21.70 -0.65
CA ARG A 180 0.78 -20.90 0.58
C ARG A 180 -0.52 -20.12 0.51
N SER A 181 -1.12 -19.96 1.68
CA SER A 181 -2.30 -19.15 1.94
C SER A 181 -1.81 -17.89 2.61
N PHE A 182 -2.18 -16.75 2.07
CA PHE A 182 -1.81 -15.44 2.58
C PHE A 182 -3.03 -14.83 3.24
N LEU A 183 -2.87 -14.34 4.47
CA LEU A 183 -3.86 -13.47 5.09
C LEU A 183 -3.57 -12.05 4.64
N VAL A 184 -4.53 -11.43 3.96
CA VAL A 184 -4.33 -10.17 3.25
C VAL A 184 -5.34 -9.11 3.69
N LEU A 185 -4.89 -7.86 3.74
CA LEU A 185 -5.74 -6.68 3.85
C LEU A 185 -6.08 -6.20 2.45
N ARG A 186 -7.35 -6.20 2.07
CA ARG A 186 -7.82 -5.52 0.87
C ARG A 186 -7.72 -4.03 1.10
N VAL A 187 -7.34 -3.26 0.08
CA VAL A 187 -7.17 -1.80 0.21
C VAL A 187 -8.07 -1.03 -0.75
N ALA A 188 -8.45 0.17 -0.33
CA ALA A 188 -9.16 1.15 -1.16
C ALA A 188 -8.50 2.53 -1.00
N SER A 189 -8.75 3.43 -1.95
CA SER A 189 -8.42 4.85 -1.80
C SER A 189 -9.09 5.40 -0.54
N ALA A 190 -8.31 6.07 0.30
CA ALA A 190 -8.88 6.76 1.44
C ALA A 190 -9.74 7.91 0.90
N VAL A 191 -11.05 7.88 1.18
CA VAL A 191 -11.93 8.99 0.84
C VAL A 191 -11.43 10.22 1.60
N SER A 192 -11.00 11.25 0.85
CA SER A 192 -10.76 12.57 1.39
C SER A 192 -12.08 13.09 1.97
N SER A 193 -12.27 12.96 3.27
CA SER A 193 -13.36 13.62 3.98
C SER A 193 -13.04 15.10 4.10
N LEU A 194 -13.14 15.83 2.98
CA LEU A 194 -13.35 17.27 3.03
C LEU A 194 -14.87 17.47 3.15
N PRO A 195 -15.38 18.12 4.21
CA PRO A 195 -16.79 18.49 4.26
C PRO A 195 -17.05 19.45 3.10
N SER A 196 -17.93 19.04 2.19
CA SER A 196 -18.47 19.94 1.17
C SER A 196 -19.28 21.01 1.89
N VAL A 197 -18.67 22.18 2.11
CA VAL A 197 -19.39 23.36 2.58
C VAL A 197 -20.34 23.74 1.45
N ALA A 198 -21.59 23.31 1.57
CA ALA A 198 -22.66 23.79 0.73
C ALA A 198 -22.83 25.29 1.00
N THR A 199 -22.25 26.13 0.14
CA THR A 199 -22.58 27.56 0.07
C THR A 199 -23.97 27.70 -0.54
N GLY A 200 -25.00 27.49 0.28
CA GLY A 200 -26.37 27.92 -0.01
C GLY A 200 -26.60 29.30 0.59
N ALA A 201 -26.45 30.34 -0.23
CA ALA A 201 -26.89 31.69 0.12
C ALA A 201 -28.43 31.77 0.16
N PRO A 202 -29.03 32.68 0.96
CA PRO A 202 -30.46 32.68 1.24
C PRO A 202 -31.25 33.40 0.15
N GLY A 203 -32.24 32.71 -0.43
CA GLY A 203 -33.26 33.29 -1.29
C GLY A 203 -34.39 33.92 -0.47
N ARG A 204 -34.48 35.24 -0.57
CA ARG A 204 -35.54 36.12 -0.03
C ARG A 204 -36.87 35.80 -0.72
N GLY A 205 -37.95 35.65 0.06
CA GLY A 205 -39.26 35.16 -0.41
C GLY A 205 -40.13 36.19 -1.12
N VAL A 206 -41.30 35.73 -1.58
CA VAL A 206 -42.58 36.48 -1.66
C VAL A 206 -43.72 35.45 -1.59
N GLU A 207 -44.79 35.88 -0.93
CA GLU A 207 -45.96 35.16 -0.45
C GLU A 207 -47.07 34.93 -1.50
N ASN A 208 -48.06 34.13 -1.06
CA ASN A 208 -49.51 34.21 -1.29
C ASN A 208 -50.18 33.35 -2.38
N GLY A 209 -51.11 32.50 -1.90
CA GLY A 209 -52.48 32.51 -2.43
C GLY A 209 -53.15 31.17 -2.71
N GLY A 210 -53.87 30.62 -1.72
CA GLY A 210 -55.25 30.11 -1.89
C GLY A 210 -55.49 28.71 -2.52
N PRO A 211 -56.31 27.84 -1.89
CA PRO A 211 -56.65 26.50 -2.39
C PRO A 211 -57.98 26.48 -3.17
N ASP A 212 -58.16 25.55 -4.11
CA ASP A 212 -59.47 24.92 -4.36
C ASP A 212 -59.39 23.67 -5.26
N THR A 213 -60.31 22.77 -4.97
CA THR A 213 -60.48 21.35 -5.33
C THR A 213 -60.92 21.02 -6.80
N PRO A 214 -60.95 19.72 -7.20
CA PRO A 214 -60.91 19.25 -8.61
C PRO A 214 -62.31 19.11 -9.25
N PRO A 215 -62.43 18.64 -10.51
CA PRO A 215 -62.92 17.26 -10.67
C PRO A 215 -62.45 16.46 -11.91
N VAL A 216 -62.82 15.18 -11.83
CA VAL A 216 -62.77 14.05 -12.75
C VAL A 216 -63.39 14.31 -14.13
N GLY A 217 -62.82 13.71 -15.18
CA GLY A 217 -63.45 13.57 -16.50
C GLY A 217 -62.85 12.42 -17.32
N HIS A 218 -63.68 11.43 -17.64
CA HIS A 218 -63.34 10.18 -18.32
C HIS A 218 -63.24 10.32 -19.85
N ASN A 219 -62.44 9.41 -20.42
CA ASN A 219 -62.56 8.74 -21.74
C ASN A 219 -62.62 9.58 -23.02
N ALA A 220 -61.57 9.45 -23.85
CA ALA A 220 -61.73 9.19 -25.27
C ALA A 220 -60.51 8.43 -25.82
N VAL A 221 -60.77 7.20 -26.24
CA VAL A 221 -59.93 6.38 -27.10
C VAL A 221 -59.89 7.02 -28.49
N ASN A 222 -58.70 7.22 -29.07
CA ASN A 222 -58.54 7.12 -30.52
C ASN A 222 -57.07 6.88 -30.94
N THR A 223 -56.91 5.70 -31.53
CA THR A 223 -56.20 5.41 -32.79
C THR A 223 -54.69 5.57 -32.89
N GLU A 224 -54.07 4.41 -33.07
CA GLU A 224 -52.74 4.15 -33.60
C GLU A 224 -52.38 4.98 -34.83
N LYS A 225 -51.15 5.52 -34.87
CA LYS A 225 -50.23 5.41 -36.00
C LYS A 225 -48.82 5.97 -35.66
N HIS A 226 -47.85 5.05 -35.63
CA HIS A 226 -46.52 5.17 -36.23
C HIS A 226 -45.62 6.39 -35.88
N LYS A 227 -44.54 6.16 -35.11
CA LYS A 227 -43.12 6.18 -35.58
C LYS A 227 -42.10 6.45 -34.46
N ASN A 228 -40.96 5.76 -34.61
CA ASN A 228 -39.63 6.03 -34.07
C ASN A 228 -39.40 5.84 -32.56
N ALA A 229 -39.02 4.60 -32.22
CA ALA A 229 -38.18 4.31 -31.06
C ALA A 229 -36.75 4.80 -31.34
N SER A 230 -36.37 5.93 -30.74
CA SER A 230 -34.96 6.31 -30.57
C SER A 230 -34.83 7.36 -29.47
N THR A 231 -34.87 6.95 -28.19
CA THR A 231 -34.26 7.72 -27.09
C THR A 231 -34.35 6.92 -25.80
N GLY A 232 -33.20 6.67 -25.19
CA GLY A 232 -33.09 5.99 -23.90
C GLY A 232 -31.82 5.16 -23.81
N LEU A 233 -30.65 5.78 -24.06
CA LEU A 233 -29.42 5.20 -23.54
C LEU A 233 -29.46 5.39 -22.02
N ASP A 234 -29.90 4.33 -21.35
CA ASP A 234 -29.73 4.15 -19.91
C ASP A 234 -28.25 4.38 -19.57
N GLN A 235 -27.96 5.50 -18.89
CA GLN A 235 -26.71 5.66 -18.19
C GLN A 235 -26.73 4.66 -17.03
N GLN A 236 -26.14 3.49 -17.27
CA GLN A 236 -25.77 2.58 -16.19
C GLN A 236 -24.97 3.38 -15.15
N PRO A 237 -25.21 3.19 -13.84
CA PRO A 237 -24.43 3.86 -12.81
C PRO A 237 -22.96 3.53 -13.04
N GLN A 238 -22.12 4.56 -13.29
CA GLN A 238 -20.68 4.36 -13.30
C GLN A 238 -20.27 3.84 -11.93
N GLU A 239 -19.93 2.55 -11.83
CA GLU A 239 -19.34 1.97 -10.63
C GLU A 239 -18.12 2.82 -10.26
N GLN A 240 -18.20 3.53 -9.12
CA GLN A 240 -17.10 4.34 -8.64
C GLN A 240 -15.90 3.44 -8.36
N GLN A 241 -14.88 3.59 -9.19
CA GLN A 241 -13.60 2.92 -9.05
C GLN A 241 -13.01 3.20 -7.65
N GLN A 242 -12.72 2.15 -6.89
CA GLN A 242 -12.27 2.17 -5.50
C GLN A 242 -10.79 2.57 -5.38
N ASN A 243 -9.99 2.26 -6.39
CA ASN A 243 -8.54 2.45 -6.46
C ASN A 243 -8.10 3.03 -7.81
N PRO A 244 -8.55 4.23 -8.20
CA PRO A 244 -8.19 4.80 -9.51
C PRO A 244 -6.69 5.07 -9.64
N GLN A 245 -6.01 5.51 -8.58
CA GLN A 245 -4.56 5.74 -8.58
C GLN A 245 -3.77 4.43 -8.76
N LEU A 246 -4.04 3.41 -7.94
CA LEU A 246 -3.36 2.11 -8.08
C LEU A 246 -3.69 1.45 -9.42
N THR A 247 -4.92 1.57 -9.91
CA THR A 247 -5.28 1.02 -11.23
C THR A 247 -4.49 1.70 -12.34
N ASN A 248 -4.32 3.02 -12.30
CA ASN A 248 -3.49 3.75 -13.28
C ASN A 248 -2.03 3.27 -13.23
N LEU A 249 -1.45 3.18 -12.02
CA LEU A 249 -0.08 2.70 -11.84
C LEU A 249 0.09 1.26 -12.33
N LEU A 250 -0.86 0.37 -12.01
CA LEU A 250 -0.88 -1.01 -12.47
C LEU A 250 -0.98 -1.09 -14.00
N GLN A 251 -1.84 -0.30 -14.64
CA GLN A 251 -1.96 -0.29 -16.10
C GLN A 251 -0.63 0.10 -16.78
N ARG A 252 0.07 1.11 -16.24
CA ARG A 252 1.38 1.53 -16.74
C ARG A 252 2.46 0.47 -16.51
N CYS A 253 2.48 -0.14 -15.33
CA CYS A 253 3.39 -1.25 -15.03
C CYS A 253 3.11 -2.43 -15.95
N ASN A 254 1.84 -2.80 -16.15
CA ASN A 254 1.42 -3.89 -17.02
C ASN A 254 1.77 -3.64 -18.50
N ALA A 255 1.67 -2.39 -18.98
CA ALA A 255 2.12 -2.04 -20.32
C ALA A 255 3.63 -2.25 -20.46
N LEU A 256 4.42 -1.70 -19.53
CA LEU A 256 5.88 -1.81 -19.55
C LEU A 256 6.34 -3.28 -19.46
N VAL A 257 5.81 -4.07 -18.51
CA VAL A 257 6.24 -5.47 -18.36
C VAL A 257 5.91 -6.29 -19.62
N LYS A 258 4.79 -6.02 -20.30
CA LYS A 258 4.44 -6.68 -21.58
C LYS A 258 5.41 -6.32 -22.70
N GLU A 259 5.84 -5.06 -22.78
CA GLU A 259 6.83 -4.59 -23.76
C GLU A 259 8.19 -5.26 -23.58
N TYR A 260 8.48 -5.75 -22.37
CA TYR A 260 9.65 -6.57 -22.03
C TYR A 260 9.35 -8.08 -22.00
N GLN A 261 8.25 -8.51 -22.65
CA GLN A 261 7.82 -9.90 -22.82
C GLN A 261 7.58 -10.63 -21.49
N GLN A 262 7.24 -9.91 -20.42
CA GLN A 262 6.90 -10.46 -19.12
C GLN A 262 5.37 -10.52 -18.95
N PRO A 263 4.86 -11.49 -18.16
CA PRO A 263 3.43 -11.62 -17.93
C PRO A 263 2.90 -10.47 -17.06
N PRO A 264 1.79 -9.81 -17.45
CA PRO A 264 1.14 -8.78 -16.63
C PRO A 264 0.52 -9.36 -15.35
N LEU A 265 0.35 -8.50 -14.34
CA LEU A 265 -0.40 -8.80 -13.12
C LEU A 265 -1.91 -8.59 -13.36
N TYR A 266 -2.74 -9.49 -12.81
CA TYR A 266 -4.22 -9.49 -12.88
C TYR A 266 -4.86 -9.59 -14.27
N ALA A 267 -4.13 -9.92 -15.34
CA ALA A 267 -4.70 -9.98 -16.70
C ALA A 267 -5.84 -10.99 -16.90
N PHE A 268 -6.02 -11.95 -15.99
CA PHE A 268 -7.11 -12.94 -16.03
C PHE A 268 -8.39 -12.47 -15.31
N LYS A 269 -8.36 -11.35 -14.57
CA LYS A 269 -9.55 -10.79 -13.92
C LYS A 269 -10.22 -9.82 -14.89
N ALA A 270 -11.05 -10.37 -15.78
CA ALA A 270 -11.74 -9.63 -16.85
C ALA A 270 -12.65 -8.50 -16.34
N ASN A 271 -12.99 -8.46 -15.04
CA ASN A 271 -13.76 -7.39 -14.41
C ASN A 271 -13.02 -6.90 -13.15
N ASN A 272 -12.61 -5.62 -13.18
CA ASN A 272 -12.10 -4.82 -12.07
C ASN A 272 -10.86 -5.35 -11.31
N GLY A 273 -9.68 -5.19 -11.92
CA GLY A 273 -8.40 -5.19 -11.19
C GLY A 273 -8.34 -4.18 -10.03
N ASP A 274 -9.28 -3.23 -10.03
CA ASP A 274 -9.55 -2.24 -9.00
C ASP A 274 -9.80 -2.82 -7.60
N ASP A 275 -10.44 -3.98 -7.50
CA ASP A 275 -10.72 -4.62 -6.22
C ASP A 275 -9.52 -5.51 -5.78
N ALA A 276 -8.67 -5.96 -6.71
CA ALA A 276 -7.68 -7.00 -6.46
C ALA A 276 -6.47 -6.60 -5.57
N PHE A 277 -6.29 -5.31 -5.29
CA PHE A 277 -5.15 -4.80 -4.53
C PHE A 277 -5.22 -5.21 -3.06
N HIS A 278 -4.10 -5.71 -2.55
CA HIS A 278 -4.01 -6.22 -1.19
C HIS A 278 -2.60 -6.16 -0.62
N ILE A 279 -2.51 -6.23 0.70
CA ILE A 279 -1.28 -6.28 1.49
C ILE A 279 -1.27 -7.59 2.26
N SER A 280 -0.30 -8.45 2.03
CA SER A 280 -0.13 -9.67 2.84
C SER A 280 0.47 -9.33 4.20
N ILE A 281 -0.20 -9.75 5.28
CA ILE A 281 0.25 -9.49 6.67
C ILE A 281 0.74 -10.76 7.38
N ALA A 282 0.29 -11.93 6.92
CA ALA A 282 0.76 -13.24 7.38
C ALA A 282 0.56 -14.30 6.30
N TRP A 283 1.13 -15.49 6.51
CA TRP A 283 0.90 -16.64 5.63
C TRP A 283 0.86 -17.96 6.41
N SER A 284 0.28 -18.99 5.81
CA SER A 284 0.25 -20.37 6.32
C SER A 284 0.37 -21.37 5.17
N PHE A 285 0.84 -22.58 5.47
CA PHE A 285 0.77 -23.70 4.52
C PHE A 285 -0.64 -24.27 4.39
N ALA A 286 -1.44 -24.21 5.46
CA ALA A 286 -2.79 -24.75 5.49
C ALA A 286 -3.71 -24.05 4.49
N PRO A 287 -4.57 -24.77 3.74
CA PRO A 287 -5.55 -24.16 2.86
C PRO A 287 -6.62 -23.41 3.67
N PRO A 288 -7.17 -22.29 3.17
CA PRO A 288 -8.22 -21.55 3.86
C PRO A 288 -9.57 -22.22 3.59
N THR A 289 -9.88 -23.27 4.34
CA THR A 289 -11.18 -23.95 4.28
C THR A 289 -12.33 -22.98 4.61
N PRO A 290 -13.59 -23.32 4.27
CA PRO A 290 -14.74 -22.50 4.65
C PRO A 290 -14.76 -22.18 6.16
N ASP A 291 -14.45 -23.16 7.01
CA ASP A 291 -14.41 -22.97 8.46
C ASP A 291 -13.30 -22.02 8.90
N VAL A 292 -12.12 -22.09 8.27
CA VAL A 292 -11.01 -21.15 8.54
C VAL A 292 -11.41 -19.73 8.17
N LYS A 293 -12.08 -19.55 7.02
CA LYS A 293 -12.57 -18.24 6.58
C LYS A 293 -13.63 -17.70 7.53
N GLN A 294 -14.64 -18.50 7.84
CA GLN A 294 -15.69 -18.15 8.79
C GLN A 294 -15.10 -17.76 10.16
N ARG A 295 -14.17 -18.57 10.69
CA ARG A 295 -13.53 -18.27 11.97
C ARG A 295 -12.70 -16.99 11.94
N THR A 296 -12.02 -16.74 10.82
CA THR A 296 -11.27 -15.49 10.60
C THR A 296 -12.22 -14.30 10.63
N ASP A 297 -13.36 -14.40 9.95
CA ASP A 297 -14.38 -13.36 9.90
C ASP A 297 -15.02 -13.12 11.28
N GLU A 298 -15.32 -14.17 12.04
CA GLU A 298 -15.82 -14.07 13.42
C GLU A 298 -14.85 -13.32 14.34
N VAL A 299 -13.54 -13.60 14.24
CA VAL A 299 -12.52 -12.90 15.02
C VAL A 299 -12.41 -11.44 14.57
N PHE A 300 -12.43 -11.20 13.25
CA PHE A 300 -12.29 -9.87 12.68
C PHE A 300 -13.53 -8.98 12.89
N THR A 301 -14.72 -9.56 13.04
CA THR A 301 -15.98 -8.81 13.23
C THR A 301 -16.44 -8.74 14.69
N ARG A 302 -15.78 -9.46 15.61
CA ARG A 302 -16.18 -9.53 17.02
C ARG A 302 -16.36 -8.13 17.62
N HIS A 303 -17.60 -7.79 17.96
CA HIS A 303 -17.97 -6.50 18.53
C HIS A 303 -17.57 -6.41 20.02
N SER A 304 -16.71 -5.45 20.33
CA SER A 304 -16.48 -4.86 21.64
C SER A 304 -16.18 -3.38 21.39
N SER A 305 -16.64 -2.45 22.24
CA SER A 305 -16.48 -1.01 22.00
C SER A 305 -15.01 -0.64 21.71
N GLY A 306 -14.72 -0.10 20.52
CA GLY A 306 -13.34 0.16 20.05
C GLY A 306 -12.68 -1.08 19.41
N THR A 307 -13.36 -1.73 18.47
CA THR A 307 -12.92 -3.03 17.93
C THR A 307 -11.57 -2.96 17.21
N THR A 308 -10.81 -4.06 17.25
CA THR A 308 -9.63 -4.28 16.38
C THR A 308 -9.97 -4.05 14.90
N ARG A 309 -11.21 -4.34 14.48
CA ARG A 309 -11.69 -4.07 13.12
C ARG A 309 -11.62 -2.59 12.78
N ASP A 310 -12.21 -1.74 13.61
CA ASP A 310 -12.28 -0.29 13.35
C ASP A 310 -10.88 0.32 13.34
N GLN A 311 -9.99 -0.17 14.21
CA GLN A 311 -8.58 0.21 14.22
C GLN A 311 -7.88 -0.20 12.91
N ILE A 312 -8.12 -1.42 12.41
CA ILE A 312 -7.55 -1.91 11.15
C ILE A 312 -8.08 -1.12 9.96
N LEU A 313 -9.39 -0.89 9.88
CA LEU A 313 -10.02 -0.12 8.79
C LEU A 313 -9.65 1.38 8.85
N GLY A 314 -9.30 1.88 10.03
CA GLY A 314 -8.79 3.22 10.26
C GLY A 314 -7.30 3.41 9.93
N LEU A 315 -6.55 2.35 9.61
CA LEU A 315 -5.15 2.47 9.21
C LEU A 315 -5.04 3.26 7.90
N ARG A 316 -4.06 4.17 7.86
CA ARG A 316 -3.70 4.93 6.66
C ARG A 316 -2.32 4.53 6.18
N MET A 317 -2.18 4.34 4.87
CA MET A 317 -0.88 4.22 4.22
C MET A 317 -0.73 5.35 3.20
N HIS A 318 0.36 6.11 3.33
CA HIS A 318 0.71 7.12 2.36
C HIS A 318 1.53 6.50 1.23
N VAL A 319 1.17 6.79 -0.01
CA VAL A 319 1.87 6.35 -1.21
C VAL A 319 2.49 7.55 -1.90
N ASP A 320 3.81 7.65 -1.85
CA ASP A 320 4.60 8.72 -2.46
C ASP A 320 5.35 8.29 -3.72
N GLY A 321 5.32 7.00 -4.04
CA GLY A 321 6.18 6.39 -5.04
C GLY A 321 5.93 4.90 -5.18
N ILE A 322 6.60 4.31 -6.17
CA ILE A 322 6.71 2.86 -6.31
C ILE A 322 8.16 2.44 -6.12
N LYS A 323 8.39 1.19 -5.74
CA LYS A 323 9.70 0.57 -5.67
C LYS A 323 9.89 -0.36 -6.88
N ALA A 324 11.07 -0.28 -7.48
CA ALA A 324 11.54 -1.22 -8.48
C ALA A 324 12.70 -2.00 -7.90
N LYS A 325 12.46 -3.27 -7.57
CA LYS A 325 13.53 -4.20 -7.22
C LYS A 325 14.04 -4.86 -8.50
N ILE A 326 15.34 -4.76 -8.77
CA ILE A 326 16.01 -5.40 -9.90
C ILE A 326 17.26 -6.10 -9.36
N GLY A 327 17.19 -7.43 -9.28
CA GLY A 327 18.20 -8.24 -8.57
C GLY A 327 18.26 -7.85 -7.10
N ASN A 328 19.40 -7.31 -6.68
CA ASN A 328 19.65 -6.87 -5.31
C ASN A 328 19.50 -5.35 -5.11
N VAL A 329 19.16 -4.60 -6.16
CA VAL A 329 19.00 -3.15 -6.06
C VAL A 329 17.51 -2.82 -5.96
N VAL A 330 17.15 -1.96 -5.01
CA VAL A 330 15.81 -1.37 -4.90
C VAL A 330 15.91 0.11 -5.24
N THR A 331 15.11 0.55 -6.20
CA THR A 331 15.03 1.96 -6.62
C THR A 331 13.66 2.53 -6.27
N HIS A 332 13.61 3.64 -5.54
CA HIS A 332 12.40 4.41 -5.35
C HIS A 332 12.12 5.31 -6.56
N VAL A 333 10.93 5.20 -7.10
CA VAL A 333 10.42 6.01 -8.21
C VAL A 333 9.30 6.88 -7.67
N PRO A 334 9.57 8.16 -7.35
CA PRO A 334 8.58 9.04 -6.72
C PRO A 334 7.45 9.40 -7.69
N LEU A 335 6.25 9.55 -7.14
CA LEU A 335 5.09 10.08 -7.84
C LEU A 335 5.24 11.60 -8.06
N PRO A 336 4.74 12.14 -9.18
CA PRO A 336 4.82 13.57 -9.45
C PRO A 336 4.05 14.41 -8.42
N VAL A 337 4.74 15.36 -7.78
CA VAL A 337 4.11 16.34 -6.90
C VAL A 337 3.40 17.39 -7.77
N ARG A 338 2.09 17.58 -7.57
CA ARG A 338 1.35 18.68 -8.21
C ARG A 338 1.93 20.00 -7.70
N LYS A 339 2.62 20.75 -8.56
CA LYS A 339 2.91 22.17 -8.28
C LYS A 339 1.57 22.90 -8.27
N LYS A 340 1.23 23.57 -7.16
CA LYS A 340 0.14 24.55 -7.17
C LYS A 340 0.53 25.61 -8.19
N THR A 341 -0.16 25.65 -9.33
CA THR A 341 -0.20 26.85 -10.18
C THR A 341 -0.79 27.95 -9.31
N GLY A 342 0.06 28.90 -8.91
CA GLY A 342 -0.32 30.09 -8.15
C GLY A 342 -1.06 31.10 -8.99
#